data_AF-A0A950BVZ4-F1
#
_entry.id   AF-A0A950BVZ4-F1
#
_cell.length_a   1.000
_cell.length_b   1.000
_cell.length_c   1.000
_cell.angle_alpha   90.00
_cell.angle_beta   90.00
_cell.angle_gamma   90.00
#
_symmetry.space_group_name_H-M   'P 1'
#
loop_
_entity.id
_entity.type
_entity.pdbx_description
1 polymer ?
#
loop_
_entity_poly.entity_id
_entity_poly.type
_entity_poly.pdbx_seq_one_letter_code
_entity_poly.pdbx_strand_id
1 'polypeptide(L)'
;MSLAVFVCAGVQARSDTIELRGGGEIQGKVIIDPKEPDTVQVLLLKGRNPLTFQSKQILKVIPKASPLDEYLARKQQLSATALAEFELGLWCERNGLTDLARAHCEAAIEHDKMFEPARKKLGHVQHGSQWLSPDELRQVQGLVKYKGRWVTEEARAKSEESAQLSAAQSTWVRRIKMLRQAMVAGPEDRRREAEAELMQIREVEAVHPLVKVLGNDAAPLRSLLAHVLNAIPGKESNRALVDMLLAEPEDDVRNVILDRLKEHDQPGSIPQLVKALRSENVKVVNRAAWALGNLEAVGSVPSLVAALVTTEERMVIIPADAEAQGTNPGGNVGPGPVLMGMNRSTLAYLTPPAMAPGVVAYGAFSVPYISQDQLTDGVLGALPPAGRGPVPRIATYTYQNVEVLSALIKLTSQDFGYDGSAWRRWVDSSFNPNPKPVRQIPQP
;
A
#
# COMPACT_ATOMS: atom_id res chain seq x y z
N MET A 1 -17.13 -52.52 13.22
CA MET A 1 -16.94 -51.62 14.38
C MET A 1 -17.62 -50.30 14.04
N SER A 2 -18.84 -50.09 14.50
CA SER A 2 -19.64 -48.90 14.16
C SER A 2 -19.33 -47.77 15.14
N LEU A 3 -18.93 -46.60 14.60
CA LEU A 3 -18.75 -45.35 15.31
C LEU A 3 -20.11 -44.85 15.81
N ALA A 4 -20.25 -44.65 17.13
CA ALA A 4 -21.36 -43.93 17.72
C ALA A 4 -21.02 -42.43 17.77
N VAL A 5 -21.75 -41.63 16.99
CA VAL A 5 -21.72 -40.16 17.03
C VAL A 5 -22.56 -39.70 18.22
N PHE A 6 -21.91 -39.13 19.24
CA PHE A 6 -22.60 -38.43 20.32
C PHE A 6 -23.05 -37.05 19.82
N VAL A 7 -24.35 -36.92 19.52
CA VAL A 7 -24.99 -35.62 19.30
C VAL A 7 -25.24 -35.01 20.68
N CYS A 8 -24.41 -34.04 21.09
CA CYS A 8 -24.72 -33.18 22.23
C CYS A 8 -25.92 -32.30 21.90
N ALA A 9 -27.10 -32.68 22.39
CA ALA A 9 -28.28 -31.82 22.35
C ALA A 9 -28.02 -30.61 23.26
N GLY A 10 -27.83 -29.43 22.66
CA GLY A 10 -27.76 -28.17 23.39
C GLY A 10 -29.08 -27.91 24.09
N VAL A 11 -29.08 -27.93 25.43
CA VAL A 11 -30.21 -27.48 26.23
C VAL A 11 -30.37 -25.99 25.97
N GLN A 12 -31.39 -25.61 25.18
CA GLN A 12 -31.79 -24.20 25.07
C GLN A 12 -32.35 -23.78 26.44
N ALA A 13 -31.54 -23.07 27.22
CA ALA A 13 -31.99 -22.40 28.42
C ALA A 13 -33.09 -21.39 28.03
N ARG A 14 -34.32 -21.60 28.52
CA ARG A 14 -35.47 -20.71 28.28
C ARG A 14 -35.63 -19.83 29.51
N SER A 15 -35.86 -18.53 29.33
CA SER A 15 -36.18 -17.60 30.42
C SER A 15 -37.54 -16.95 30.20
N ASP A 16 -38.05 -16.26 31.22
CA ASP A 16 -39.31 -15.53 31.11
C ASP A 16 -39.28 -14.64 29.85
N THR A 17 -40.38 -14.67 29.10
CA THR A 17 -40.55 -13.83 27.92
C THR A 17 -41.36 -12.61 28.34
N ILE A 18 -40.75 -11.44 28.23
CA ILE A 18 -41.29 -10.16 28.67
C ILE A 18 -41.64 -9.36 27.42
N GLU A 19 -42.93 -9.17 27.20
CA GLU A 19 -43.46 -8.34 26.11
C GLU A 19 -43.57 -6.90 26.61
N LEU A 20 -43.02 -5.96 25.84
CA LEU A 20 -43.07 -4.52 26.13
C LEU A 20 -44.21 -3.87 25.36
N ARG A 21 -44.80 -2.79 25.90
CA ARG A 21 -45.86 -2.00 25.23
C ARG A 21 -45.47 -1.46 23.85
N GLY A 22 -44.17 -1.32 23.58
CA GLY A 22 -43.63 -0.90 22.29
C GLY A 22 -43.45 -2.02 21.25
N GLY A 23 -43.92 -3.25 21.53
CA GLY A 23 -43.84 -4.39 20.62
C GLY A 23 -42.52 -5.18 20.65
N GLY A 24 -41.60 -4.85 21.57
CA GLY A 24 -40.35 -5.59 21.77
C GLY A 24 -40.53 -6.77 22.74
N GLU A 25 -39.84 -7.88 22.47
CA GLU A 25 -39.75 -9.04 23.37
C GLU A 25 -38.34 -9.14 23.96
N ILE A 26 -38.27 -9.34 25.28
CA ILE A 26 -37.01 -9.54 26.01
C ILE A 26 -37.07 -10.88 26.74
N GLN A 27 -35.96 -11.61 26.72
CA GLN A 27 -35.79 -12.86 27.46
C GLN A 27 -34.91 -12.61 28.69
N GLY A 28 -35.48 -12.71 29.88
CA GLY A 28 -34.76 -12.51 31.13
C GLY A 28 -35.62 -12.82 32.34
N LYS A 29 -35.06 -12.69 33.54
CA LYS A 29 -35.79 -12.86 34.78
C LYS A 29 -36.18 -11.53 35.38
N VAL A 30 -37.47 -11.38 35.70
CA VAL A 30 -38.00 -10.19 36.35
C VAL A 30 -37.65 -10.20 37.84
N ILE A 31 -37.02 -9.12 38.29
CA ILE A 31 -36.64 -8.84 39.68
C ILE A 31 -37.39 -7.56 40.07
N ILE A 32 -38.25 -7.66 41.08
CA ILE A 32 -39.01 -6.52 41.62
C ILE A 32 -38.35 -6.13 42.93
N ASP A 33 -37.99 -4.86 43.07
CA ASP A 33 -37.49 -4.32 44.33
C ASP A 33 -38.69 -3.96 45.24
N PRO A 34 -38.82 -4.54 46.44
CA PRO A 34 -39.88 -4.19 47.39
C PRO A 34 -39.89 -2.70 47.79
N LYS A 35 -38.78 -1.98 47.63
CA LYS A 35 -38.65 -0.56 47.98
C LYS A 35 -39.08 0.40 46.87
N GLU A 36 -39.06 -0.05 45.62
CA GLU A 36 -39.43 0.75 44.45
C GLU A 36 -40.37 -0.05 43.53
N PRO A 37 -41.66 -0.18 43.86
CA PRO A 37 -42.60 -1.04 43.12
C PRO A 37 -42.92 -0.54 41.69
N ASP A 38 -42.62 0.72 41.40
CA ASP A 38 -42.79 1.32 40.07
C ASP A 38 -41.64 0.99 39.10
N THR A 39 -40.56 0.39 39.60
CA THR A 39 -39.35 0.06 38.85
C THR A 39 -39.15 -1.45 38.81
N VAL A 40 -38.96 -2.00 37.62
CA VAL A 40 -38.76 -3.44 37.40
C VAL A 40 -37.39 -3.66 36.77
N GLN A 41 -36.59 -4.54 37.37
CA GLN A 41 -35.31 -4.95 36.82
C GLN A 41 -35.45 -6.28 36.08
N VAL A 42 -34.80 -6.41 34.94
CA VAL A 42 -34.81 -7.64 34.13
C VAL A 42 -33.38 -8.12 33.97
N LEU A 43 -33.06 -9.23 34.64
CA LEU A 43 -31.76 -9.88 34.49
C LEU A 43 -31.75 -10.76 33.24
N LEU A 44 -30.85 -10.47 32.32
CA LEU A 44 -30.74 -11.20 31.05
C LEU A 44 -29.92 -12.49 31.20
N LEU A 45 -30.10 -13.43 30.27
CA LEU A 45 -29.25 -14.62 30.15
C LEU A 45 -27.80 -14.28 29.72
N LYS A 46 -27.62 -13.15 29.03
CA LYS A 46 -26.34 -12.57 28.62
C LYS A 46 -26.26 -11.14 29.11
N GLY A 47 -25.16 -10.76 29.75
CA GLY A 47 -24.98 -9.48 30.41
C GLY A 47 -24.93 -9.61 31.94
N ARG A 48 -24.11 -8.74 32.54
CA ARG A 48 -23.87 -8.71 34.00
C ARG A 48 -24.83 -7.81 34.77
N ASN A 49 -25.43 -6.84 34.10
CA ASN A 49 -26.29 -5.83 34.73
C ASN A 49 -27.75 -6.06 34.33
N PRO A 50 -28.69 -6.03 35.28
CA PRO A 50 -30.12 -6.01 34.97
C PRO A 50 -30.48 -4.76 34.15
N LEU A 51 -31.41 -4.91 33.21
CA LEU A 51 -32.05 -3.78 32.53
C LEU A 51 -33.18 -3.23 33.38
N THR A 52 -33.26 -1.91 33.53
CA THR A 52 -34.29 -1.26 34.33
C THR A 52 -35.42 -0.73 33.44
N PHE A 53 -36.65 -1.06 33.79
CA PHE A 53 -37.87 -0.63 33.12
C PHE A 53 -38.87 -0.05 34.12
N GLN A 54 -39.77 0.81 33.66
CA GLN A 54 -40.93 1.19 34.46
C GLN A 54 -41.99 0.09 34.39
N SER A 55 -42.68 -0.19 35.50
CA SER A 55 -43.74 -1.21 35.58
C SER A 55 -44.82 -1.03 34.49
N LYS A 56 -45.09 0.22 34.08
CA LYS A 56 -46.06 0.57 33.03
C LYS A 56 -45.64 0.18 31.61
N GLN A 57 -44.35 -0.07 31.37
CA GLN A 57 -43.80 -0.41 30.05
C GLN A 57 -43.88 -1.92 29.75
N ILE A 58 -44.06 -2.74 30.78
CA ILE A 58 -44.21 -4.18 30.66
C ILE A 58 -45.68 -4.49 30.35
N LEU A 59 -45.93 -5.13 29.21
CA LEU A 59 -47.26 -5.52 28.76
C LEU A 59 -47.66 -6.89 29.33
N LYS A 60 -46.74 -7.85 29.27
CA LYS A 60 -46.97 -9.22 29.74
C LYS A 60 -45.66 -9.90 30.12
N VAL A 61 -45.69 -10.70 31.18
CA VAL A 61 -44.58 -11.57 31.59
C VAL A 61 -45.07 -13.01 31.47
N ILE A 62 -44.39 -13.81 30.65
CA ILE A 62 -44.67 -15.24 30.47
C ILE A 62 -43.60 -16.02 31.22
N PRO A 63 -43.90 -16.60 32.40
CA PRO A 63 -42.92 -17.29 33.21
C PRO A 63 -42.44 -18.59 32.53
N LYS A 64 -41.13 -18.80 32.49
CA LYS A 64 -40.47 -20.01 31.97
C LYS A 64 -39.26 -20.35 32.83
N ALA A 65 -39.16 -21.62 33.22
CA ALA A 65 -38.08 -22.12 34.07
C ALA A 65 -36.70 -21.87 33.44
N SER A 66 -35.85 -21.15 34.16
CA SER A 66 -34.55 -20.67 33.70
C SER A 66 -33.45 -21.00 34.71
N PRO A 67 -32.19 -21.19 34.27
CA PRO A 67 -31.03 -21.16 35.17
C PRO A 67 -30.95 -19.88 36.01
N LEU A 68 -31.56 -18.78 35.58
CA LEU A 68 -31.62 -17.55 36.37
C LEU A 68 -32.46 -17.68 37.67
N ASP A 69 -33.44 -18.58 37.71
CA ASP A 69 -34.26 -18.82 38.90
C ASP A 69 -33.42 -19.45 40.02
N GLU A 70 -32.68 -20.50 39.66
CA GLU A 70 -31.79 -21.21 40.58
C GLU A 70 -30.59 -20.35 40.97
N TYR A 71 -30.10 -19.51 40.05
CA TYR A 71 -29.08 -18.50 40.32
C TYR A 71 -29.52 -17.52 41.43
N LEU A 72 -30.71 -16.94 41.32
CA LEU A 72 -31.21 -15.98 42.29
C LEU A 72 -31.42 -16.60 43.67
N ALA A 73 -31.93 -17.84 43.72
CA ALA A 73 -32.09 -18.59 44.97
C ALA A 73 -30.72 -18.84 45.65
N ARG A 74 -29.72 -19.27 44.88
CA ARG A 74 -28.34 -19.48 45.37
C ARG A 74 -27.68 -18.17 45.81
N LYS A 75 -27.93 -17.07 45.09
CA LYS A 75 -27.41 -15.74 45.43
C LYS A 75 -27.97 -15.20 46.75
N GLN A 76 -29.25 -15.46 47.06
CA GLN A 76 -29.85 -15.05 48.34
C GLN A 76 -29.25 -15.79 49.55
N GLN A 77 -28.75 -17.01 49.34
CA GLN A 77 -28.14 -17.84 50.38
C GLN A 77 -26.61 -17.73 50.43
N LEU A 78 -26.04 -16.82 49.62
CA LEU A 78 -24.61 -16.70 49.45
C LEU A 78 -23.95 -16.09 50.69
N SER A 79 -22.89 -16.74 51.17
CA SER A 79 -22.06 -16.18 52.23
C SER A 79 -21.08 -15.14 51.66
N ALA A 80 -20.77 -14.09 52.42
CA ALA A 80 -19.84 -13.02 52.02
C ALA A 80 -18.36 -13.48 52.10
N THR A 81 -18.03 -14.58 51.41
CA THR A 81 -16.68 -15.15 51.37
C THR A 81 -16.22 -15.33 49.92
N ALA A 82 -14.91 -15.17 49.67
CA ALA A 82 -14.33 -15.30 48.33
C ALA A 82 -14.55 -16.70 47.72
N LEU A 83 -14.54 -17.76 48.54
CA LEU A 83 -14.81 -19.13 48.12
C LEU A 83 -16.26 -19.31 47.66
N ALA A 84 -17.24 -18.81 48.42
CA ALA A 84 -18.65 -18.95 48.07
C ALA A 84 -19.01 -18.19 46.78
N GLU A 85 -18.48 -16.97 46.61
CA GLU A 85 -18.61 -16.20 45.37
C GLU A 85 -18.02 -16.97 44.17
N PHE A 86 -16.84 -17.57 44.33
CA PHE A 86 -16.21 -18.36 43.27
C PHE A 86 -16.98 -19.64 42.91
N GLU A 87 -17.50 -20.37 43.90
CA GLU A 87 -18.32 -21.56 43.69
C GLU A 87 -19.63 -21.24 42.93
N LEU A 88 -20.26 -20.12 43.26
CA LEU A 88 -21.42 -19.63 42.52
C LEU A 88 -21.03 -19.26 41.08
N GLY A 89 -19.87 -18.63 40.89
CA GLY A 89 -19.31 -18.35 39.57
C GLY A 89 -19.09 -19.61 38.71
N LEU A 90 -18.53 -20.68 39.29
CA LEU A 90 -18.36 -21.98 38.62
C LEU A 90 -19.70 -22.63 38.24
N TRP A 91 -20.71 -22.51 39.10
CA TRP A 91 -22.04 -22.98 38.80
C TRP A 91 -22.68 -22.18 37.65
N CYS A 92 -22.54 -20.84 37.65
CA CYS A 92 -23.01 -19.99 36.56
C CYS A 92 -22.40 -20.39 35.22
N GLU A 93 -21.10 -20.68 35.19
CA GLU A 93 -20.40 -21.10 33.98
C GLU A 93 -20.93 -22.44 33.44
N ARG A 94 -21.11 -23.43 34.32
CA ARG A 94 -21.67 -24.74 33.95
C ARG A 94 -23.08 -24.64 33.35
N ASN A 95 -23.82 -23.60 33.73
CA ASN A 95 -25.18 -23.33 33.23
C ASN A 95 -25.21 -22.30 32.08
N GLY A 96 -24.07 -21.94 31.50
CA GLY A 96 -23.98 -21.04 30.34
C GLY A 96 -24.13 -19.55 30.66
N LEU A 97 -24.19 -19.16 31.94
CA LEU A 97 -24.29 -17.78 32.42
C LEU A 97 -22.90 -17.14 32.53
N THR A 98 -22.19 -17.05 31.39
CA THR A 98 -20.77 -16.67 31.32
C THR A 98 -20.45 -15.27 31.86
N ASP A 99 -21.31 -14.28 31.62
CA ASP A 99 -21.11 -12.92 32.12
C ASP A 99 -21.27 -12.82 33.65
N LEU A 100 -22.21 -13.57 34.22
CA LEU A 100 -22.41 -13.67 35.66
C LEU A 100 -21.28 -14.46 36.32
N ALA A 101 -20.81 -15.54 35.68
CA ALA A 101 -19.66 -16.30 36.15
C ALA A 101 -18.41 -15.43 36.30
N ARG A 102 -18.14 -14.58 35.29
CA ARG A 102 -17.06 -13.59 35.33
C ARG A 102 -17.26 -12.56 36.44
N ALA A 103 -18.46 -12.02 36.60
CA ALA A 103 -18.76 -11.05 37.66
C ALA A 103 -18.54 -11.62 39.07
N HIS A 104 -18.89 -12.88 39.30
CA HIS A 104 -18.62 -13.56 40.57
C HIS A 104 -17.13 -13.86 40.80
N CYS A 105 -16.38 -14.17 39.74
CA CYS A 105 -14.92 -14.28 39.84
C CYS A 105 -14.27 -12.92 40.16
N GLU A 106 -14.79 -11.82 39.61
CA GLU A 106 -14.35 -10.46 39.95
C GLU A 106 -14.68 -10.12 41.41
N ALA A 107 -15.90 -10.40 41.88
CA ALA A 107 -16.33 -10.19 43.27
C ALA A 107 -15.52 -11.02 44.28
N ALA A 108 -15.13 -12.26 43.92
CA ALA A 108 -14.26 -13.09 44.75
C ALA A 108 -12.87 -12.44 44.97
N ILE A 109 -12.33 -11.75 43.96
CA ILE A 109 -11.05 -11.04 44.03
C ILE A 109 -11.17 -9.75 44.86
N GLU A 110 -12.34 -9.11 44.88
CA GLU A 110 -12.58 -7.95 45.76
C GLU A 110 -12.54 -8.34 47.23
N HIS A 111 -13.06 -9.53 47.58
CA HIS A 111 -13.03 -10.07 48.94
C HIS A 111 -11.63 -10.56 49.35
N ASP A 112 -10.95 -11.28 48.46
CA ASP A 112 -9.56 -11.70 48.65
C ASP A 112 -8.74 -11.41 47.40
N LYS A 113 -7.91 -10.36 47.50
CA LYS A 113 -7.06 -9.87 46.41
C LYS A 113 -6.05 -10.90 45.95
N MET A 114 -5.71 -11.92 46.75
CA MET A 114 -4.75 -12.97 46.42
C MET A 114 -5.43 -14.31 46.05
N PHE A 115 -6.75 -14.34 45.94
CA PHE A 115 -7.50 -15.56 45.66
C PHE A 115 -7.18 -16.15 44.27
N GLU A 116 -6.25 -17.10 44.26
CA GLU A 116 -5.65 -17.72 43.08
C GLU A 116 -6.68 -18.38 42.13
N PRO A 117 -7.71 -19.11 42.60
CA PRO A 117 -8.64 -19.80 41.70
C PRO A 117 -9.43 -18.85 40.78
N ALA A 118 -9.94 -17.74 41.32
CA ALA A 118 -10.68 -16.75 40.53
C ALA A 118 -9.76 -15.99 39.56
N ARG A 119 -8.53 -15.68 39.99
CA ARG A 119 -7.55 -14.98 39.15
C ARG A 119 -7.07 -15.83 37.96
N LYS A 120 -6.76 -17.10 38.19
CA LYS A 120 -6.45 -18.03 37.09
C LYS A 120 -7.62 -18.14 36.12
N LYS A 121 -8.86 -18.18 36.64
CA LYS A 121 -10.07 -18.28 35.82
C LYS A 121 -10.32 -17.06 34.95
N LEU A 122 -10.03 -15.87 35.46
CA LEU A 122 -10.07 -14.61 34.71
C LEU A 122 -8.84 -14.41 33.79
N GLY A 123 -7.88 -15.33 33.81
CA GLY A 123 -6.68 -15.30 32.97
C GLY A 123 -5.58 -14.37 33.47
N HIS A 124 -5.61 -13.95 34.74
CA HIS A 124 -4.50 -13.23 35.35
C HIS A 124 -3.30 -14.16 35.51
N VAL A 125 -2.10 -13.59 35.39
CA VAL A 125 -0.84 -14.31 35.54
C VAL A 125 -0.10 -13.76 36.75
N GLN A 126 0.45 -14.65 37.57
CA GLN A 126 1.27 -14.26 38.71
C GLN A 126 2.65 -13.79 38.23
N HIS A 127 3.00 -12.56 38.55
CA HIS A 127 4.29 -11.96 38.22
C HIS A 127 4.92 -11.38 39.50
N GLY A 128 5.94 -12.07 40.03
CA GLY A 128 6.52 -11.76 41.34
C GLY A 128 5.53 -12.03 42.48
N SER A 129 5.30 -11.05 43.36
CA SER A 129 4.35 -11.13 44.48
C SER A 129 2.94 -10.63 44.13
N GLN A 130 2.69 -10.27 42.86
CA GLN A 130 1.43 -9.65 42.42
C GLN A 130 0.81 -10.42 41.25
N TRP A 131 -0.51 -10.33 41.14
CA TRP A 131 -1.27 -10.91 40.05
C TRP A 131 -1.67 -9.83 39.06
N LEU A 132 -1.18 -9.95 37.83
CA LEU A 132 -1.42 -8.99 36.76
C LEU A 132 -2.49 -9.52 35.80
N SER A 133 -3.41 -8.65 35.38
CA SER A 133 -4.29 -8.93 34.25
C SER A 133 -3.49 -9.08 32.95
N PRO A 134 -4.04 -9.74 31.92
CA PRO A 134 -3.40 -9.78 30.61
C PRO A 134 -3.05 -8.40 30.03
N ASP A 135 -3.85 -7.38 30.33
CA ASP A 135 -3.61 -6.00 29.90
C ASP A 135 -2.46 -5.36 30.69
N GLU A 136 -2.41 -5.55 32.02
CA GLU A 136 -1.32 -5.07 32.88
C GLU A 136 0.01 -5.77 32.57
N LEU A 137 -0.02 -7.08 32.30
CA LEU A 137 1.17 -7.83 31.90
C LEU A 137 1.76 -7.27 30.60
N ARG A 138 0.90 -6.93 29.62
CA ARG A 138 1.32 -6.29 28.37
C ARG A 138 1.92 -4.90 28.61
N GLN A 139 1.37 -4.12 29.54
CA GLN A 139 1.92 -2.83 29.92
C GLN A 139 3.30 -2.97 30.59
N VAL A 140 3.48 -3.93 31.49
CA VAL A 140 4.78 -4.25 32.11
C VAL A 140 5.80 -4.71 31.06
N GLN A 141 5.35 -5.38 29.99
CA GLN A 141 6.17 -5.74 28.83
C GLN A 141 6.48 -4.55 27.88
N GLY A 142 6.04 -3.33 28.20
CA GLY A 142 6.29 -2.12 27.41
C GLY A 142 5.34 -1.93 26.22
N LEU A 143 4.21 -2.63 26.20
CA LEU A 143 3.18 -2.50 25.17
C LEU A 143 2.06 -1.57 25.65
N VAL A 144 1.66 -0.64 24.77
CA VAL A 144 0.56 0.30 25.00
C VAL A 144 -0.54 0.03 23.97
N LYS A 145 -1.79 0.21 24.41
CA LYS A 145 -2.96 0.01 23.56
C LYS A 145 -3.18 1.25 22.69
N TYR A 146 -2.91 1.14 21.39
CA TYR A 146 -3.12 2.19 20.40
C TYR A 146 -4.06 1.71 19.29
N LYS A 147 -5.16 2.45 19.06
CA LYS A 147 -6.20 2.13 18.04
C LYS A 147 -6.68 0.67 18.09
N GLY A 148 -6.87 0.13 19.30
CA GLY A 148 -7.37 -1.23 19.51
C GLY A 148 -6.32 -2.35 19.39
N ARG A 149 -5.04 -2.02 19.14
CA ARG A 149 -3.92 -2.98 19.08
C ARG A 149 -2.89 -2.67 20.15
N TRP A 150 -2.17 -3.69 20.60
CA TRP A 150 -1.03 -3.54 21.48
C TRP A 150 0.21 -3.27 20.64
N VAL A 151 0.86 -2.14 20.84
CA VAL A 151 2.06 -1.70 20.13
C VAL A 151 3.10 -1.26 21.14
N THR A 152 4.37 -1.29 20.77
CA THR A 152 5.42 -0.68 21.62
C THR A 152 5.25 0.83 21.63
N GLU A 153 5.76 1.50 22.66
CA GLU A 153 5.70 2.96 22.73
C GLU A 153 6.45 3.63 21.57
N GLU A 154 7.56 3.05 21.13
CA GLU A 154 8.27 3.51 19.93
C GLU A 154 7.43 3.39 18.66
N ALA A 155 6.70 2.29 18.49
CA ALA A 155 5.84 2.09 17.32
C ALA A 155 4.64 3.04 17.34
N ARG A 156 4.08 3.31 18.52
CA ARG A 156 3.06 4.33 18.71
C ARG A 156 3.58 5.71 18.35
N ALA A 157 4.73 6.11 18.90
CA ALA A 157 5.35 7.40 18.64
C ALA A 157 5.62 7.60 17.14
N LYS A 158 6.21 6.60 16.46
CA LYS A 158 6.41 6.62 15.00
C LYS A 158 5.08 6.73 14.24
N SER A 159 4.04 6.02 14.66
CA SER A 159 2.73 6.10 14.03
C SER A 159 2.09 7.47 14.21
N GLU A 160 2.21 8.08 15.39
CA GLU A 160 1.68 9.41 15.69
C GLU A 160 2.46 10.48 14.93
N GLU A 161 3.78 10.40 14.89
CA GLU A 161 4.65 11.28 14.08
C GLU A 161 4.28 11.21 12.59
N SER A 162 4.16 9.99 12.03
CA SER A 162 3.73 9.81 10.64
C SER A 162 2.31 10.35 10.38
N ALA A 163 1.42 10.26 11.37
CA ALA A 163 0.08 10.81 11.26
C ALA A 163 0.07 12.34 11.32
N GLN A 164 0.92 12.94 12.17
CA GLN A 164 1.10 14.39 12.25
C GLN A 164 1.69 14.94 10.94
N LEU A 165 2.74 14.30 10.41
CA LEU A 165 3.32 14.66 9.12
C LEU A 165 2.28 14.55 7.99
N SER A 166 1.48 13.48 7.97
CA SER A 166 0.39 13.30 7.01
C SER A 166 -0.71 14.37 7.13
N ALA A 167 -1.07 14.77 8.36
CA ALA A 167 -2.03 15.82 8.61
C ALA A 167 -1.50 17.20 8.18
N ALA A 168 -0.25 17.52 8.51
CA ALA A 168 0.43 18.75 8.07
C ALA A 168 0.51 18.80 6.54
N GLN A 169 0.93 17.71 5.89
CA GLN A 169 0.95 17.60 4.44
C GLN A 169 -0.45 17.76 3.82
N SER A 170 -1.51 17.23 4.45
CA SER A 170 -2.88 17.37 3.94
C SER A 170 -3.34 18.83 3.96
N THR A 171 -2.98 19.59 4.99
CA THR A 171 -3.24 21.02 5.09
C THR A 171 -2.52 21.79 3.97
N TRP A 172 -1.24 21.48 3.74
CA TRP A 172 -0.46 22.05 2.65
C TRP A 172 -1.04 21.72 1.27
N VAL A 173 -1.42 20.46 1.02
CA VAL A 173 -2.05 20.05 -0.23
C VAL A 173 -3.32 20.86 -0.50
N ARG A 174 -4.17 21.09 0.52
CA ARG A 174 -5.36 21.92 0.36
C ARG A 174 -4.99 23.36 0.02
N ARG A 175 -4.05 23.97 0.74
CA ARG A 175 -3.57 25.35 0.49
C ARG A 175 -3.02 25.50 -0.92
N ILE A 176 -2.09 24.63 -1.32
CA ILE A 176 -1.43 24.67 -2.63
C ILE A 176 -2.45 24.44 -3.76
N LYS A 177 -3.44 23.55 -3.57
CA LYS A 177 -4.53 23.39 -4.56
C LYS A 177 -5.35 24.67 -4.76
N MET A 178 -5.63 25.42 -3.69
CA MET A 178 -6.33 26.70 -3.80
C MET A 178 -5.48 27.75 -4.53
N LEU A 179 -4.18 27.84 -4.21
CA LEU A 179 -3.25 28.73 -4.92
C LEU A 179 -3.14 28.37 -6.40
N ARG A 180 -2.97 27.08 -6.71
CA ARG A 180 -2.99 26.57 -8.09
C ARG A 180 -4.25 26.98 -8.83
N GLN A 181 -5.42 26.77 -8.23
CA GLN A 181 -6.69 27.15 -8.85
C GLN A 181 -6.78 28.66 -9.10
N ALA A 182 -6.31 29.48 -8.16
CA ALA A 182 -6.24 30.93 -8.32
C ALA A 182 -5.30 31.35 -9.46
N MET A 183 -4.13 30.72 -9.60
CA MET A 183 -3.18 30.97 -10.70
C MET A 183 -3.74 30.57 -12.09
N VAL A 184 -4.49 29.46 -12.16
CA VAL A 184 -5.02 28.96 -13.44
C VAL A 184 -6.30 29.68 -13.86
N ALA A 185 -7.23 29.89 -12.93
CA ALA A 185 -8.60 30.33 -13.23
C ALA A 185 -8.95 31.72 -12.67
N GLY A 186 -8.09 32.33 -11.86
CA GLY A 186 -8.34 33.66 -11.27
C GLY A 186 -8.14 34.82 -12.26
N PRO A 187 -8.63 36.02 -11.91
CA PRO A 187 -8.26 37.27 -12.61
C PRO A 187 -6.77 37.58 -12.41
N GLU A 188 -6.20 38.43 -13.27
CA GLU A 188 -4.74 38.69 -13.31
C GLU A 188 -4.15 39.08 -11.96
N ASP A 189 -4.80 39.98 -11.21
CA ASP A 189 -4.36 40.38 -9.87
C ASP A 189 -4.28 39.18 -8.92
N ARG A 190 -5.32 38.34 -8.91
CA ARG A 190 -5.38 37.14 -8.07
C ARG A 190 -4.38 36.07 -8.50
N ARG A 191 -4.02 36.01 -9.78
CA ARG A 191 -2.95 35.11 -10.26
C ARG A 191 -1.61 35.55 -9.70
N ARG A 192 -1.29 36.85 -9.78
CA ARG A 192 -0.05 37.43 -9.26
C ARG A 192 0.05 37.26 -7.74
N GLU A 193 -1.04 37.50 -7.02
CA GLU A 193 -1.11 37.26 -5.57
C GLU A 193 -0.84 35.78 -5.23
N ALA A 194 -1.50 34.86 -5.93
CA ALA A 194 -1.34 33.43 -5.66
C ALA A 194 0.09 32.92 -5.99
N GLU A 195 0.70 33.42 -7.05
CA GLU A 195 2.10 33.15 -7.39
C GLU A 195 3.05 33.70 -6.32
N ALA A 196 2.85 34.94 -5.86
CA ALA A 196 3.65 35.55 -4.81
C ALA A 196 3.52 34.79 -3.47
N GLU A 197 2.31 34.36 -3.10
CA GLU A 197 2.08 33.53 -1.91
C GLU A 197 2.81 32.19 -2.00
N LEU A 198 2.79 31.55 -3.17
CA LEU A 198 3.51 30.29 -3.39
C LEU A 198 5.03 30.49 -3.27
N MET A 199 5.55 31.59 -3.82
CA MET A 199 6.96 31.98 -3.76
C MET A 199 7.44 32.39 -2.37
N GLN A 200 6.56 32.57 -1.39
CA GLN A 200 6.90 32.84 0.00
C GLN A 200 7.02 31.57 0.87
N ILE A 201 6.63 30.40 0.35
CA ILE A 201 6.73 29.13 1.09
C ILE A 201 8.20 28.78 1.33
N ARG A 202 8.57 28.55 2.59
CA ARG A 202 9.95 28.18 3.02
C ARG A 202 9.97 26.90 3.86
N GLU A 203 8.80 26.32 4.13
CA GLU A 203 8.62 25.18 5.00
C GLU A 203 8.98 23.88 4.29
N VAL A 204 9.90 23.11 4.88
CA VAL A 204 10.35 21.81 4.34
C VAL A 204 9.19 20.81 4.19
N GLU A 205 8.22 20.86 5.11
CA GLU A 205 7.02 20.02 5.05
C GLU A 205 6.15 20.25 3.80
N ALA A 206 6.29 21.39 3.14
CA ALA A 206 5.56 21.73 1.93
C ALA A 206 6.18 21.09 0.66
N VAL A 207 7.43 20.60 0.70
CA VAL A 207 8.13 20.05 -0.48
C VAL A 207 7.33 18.92 -1.15
N HIS A 208 6.91 17.92 -0.37
CA HIS A 208 6.14 16.80 -0.93
C HIS A 208 4.75 17.23 -1.45
N PRO A 209 3.95 18.01 -0.70
CA PRO A 209 2.72 18.63 -1.22
C PRO A 209 2.89 19.46 -2.50
N LEU A 210 3.95 20.26 -2.60
CA LEU A 210 4.26 21.09 -3.78
C LEU A 210 4.48 20.22 -5.02
N VAL A 211 5.37 19.22 -4.92
CA VAL A 211 5.65 18.27 -6.00
C VAL A 211 4.38 17.51 -6.40
N LYS A 212 3.58 17.07 -5.42
CA LYS A 212 2.34 16.33 -5.67
C LYS A 212 1.30 17.13 -6.45
N VAL A 213 1.18 18.43 -6.17
CA VAL A 213 0.14 19.29 -6.77
C VAL A 213 0.60 19.91 -8.09
N LEU A 214 1.85 20.35 -8.18
CA LEU A 214 2.36 21.12 -9.32
C LEU A 214 3.26 20.30 -10.27
N GLY A 215 3.78 19.14 -9.83
CA GLY A 215 4.79 18.39 -10.59
C GLY A 215 4.34 17.81 -11.93
N ASN A 216 3.02 17.66 -12.14
CA ASN A 216 2.44 17.18 -13.40
C ASN A 216 1.60 18.26 -14.11
N ASP A 217 1.81 19.53 -13.77
CA ASP A 217 1.03 20.64 -14.32
C ASP A 217 1.61 21.18 -15.62
N ALA A 218 1.00 22.24 -16.18
CA ALA A 218 1.53 22.94 -17.35
C ALA A 218 2.96 23.45 -17.10
N ALA A 219 3.76 23.56 -18.17
CA ALA A 219 5.17 23.95 -18.12
C ALA A 219 5.45 25.21 -17.26
N PRO A 220 4.65 26.31 -17.33
CA PRO A 220 4.89 27.47 -16.49
C PRO A 220 4.81 27.18 -14.99
N LEU A 221 3.87 26.32 -14.57
CA LEU A 221 3.69 25.95 -13.16
C LEU A 221 4.77 24.99 -12.67
N ARG A 222 5.30 24.12 -13.54
CA ARG A 222 6.47 23.30 -13.23
C ARG A 222 7.74 24.15 -13.12
N SER A 223 7.94 25.13 -14.00
CA SER A 223 9.01 26.11 -13.83
C SER A 223 8.88 26.88 -12.52
N LEU A 224 7.67 27.32 -12.15
CA LEU A 224 7.41 27.97 -10.86
C LEU A 224 7.72 27.04 -9.67
N LEU A 225 7.31 25.76 -9.74
CA LEU A 225 7.64 24.75 -8.74
C LEU A 225 9.16 24.66 -8.52
N ALA A 226 9.96 24.69 -9.59
CA ALA A 226 11.42 24.68 -9.47
C ALA A 226 11.96 25.91 -8.70
N HIS A 227 11.39 27.09 -8.93
CA HIS A 227 11.77 28.32 -8.19
C HIS A 227 11.40 28.23 -6.71
N VAL A 228 10.19 27.74 -6.40
CA VAL A 228 9.73 27.58 -5.01
C VAL A 228 10.58 26.55 -4.27
N LEU A 229 10.87 25.40 -4.89
CA LEU A 229 11.73 24.38 -4.29
C LEU A 229 13.14 24.93 -4.05
N ASN A 230 13.73 25.67 -4.99
CA ASN A 230 15.04 26.29 -4.80
C ASN A 230 15.09 27.23 -3.58
N ALA A 231 13.99 27.92 -3.29
CA ALA A 231 13.90 28.83 -2.15
C ALA A 231 13.71 28.11 -0.79
N ILE A 232 13.32 26.83 -0.79
CA ILE A 232 13.15 26.04 0.44
C ILE A 232 14.51 25.45 0.85
N PRO A 233 15.02 25.77 2.05
CA PRO A 233 16.31 25.25 2.49
C PRO A 233 16.25 23.76 2.83
N GLY A 234 17.34 23.05 2.56
CA GLY A 234 17.55 21.69 3.05
C GLY A 234 17.62 20.62 1.96
N LYS A 235 18.12 19.44 2.36
CA LYS A 235 18.40 18.31 1.46
C LYS A 235 17.16 17.74 0.76
N GLU A 236 15.98 17.90 1.36
CA GLU A 236 14.73 17.37 0.80
C GLU A 236 14.31 18.13 -0.46
N SER A 237 14.45 19.46 -0.44
CA SER A 237 14.13 20.28 -1.61
C SER A 237 15.11 20.04 -2.74
N ASN A 238 16.41 19.91 -2.43
CA ASN A 238 17.42 19.56 -3.43
C ASN A 238 17.13 18.20 -4.09
N ARG A 239 16.77 17.19 -3.29
CA ARG A 239 16.35 15.89 -3.81
C ARG A 239 15.13 16.01 -4.72
N ALA A 240 14.14 16.80 -4.33
CA ALA A 240 12.95 17.04 -5.14
C ALA A 240 13.28 17.71 -6.49
N LEU A 241 14.22 18.66 -6.52
CA LEU A 241 14.71 19.29 -7.75
C LEU A 241 15.42 18.29 -8.67
N VAL A 242 16.28 17.42 -8.12
CA VAL A 242 16.94 16.36 -8.91
C VAL A 242 15.91 15.37 -9.46
N ASP A 243 14.99 14.90 -8.62
CA ASP A 243 13.92 13.99 -9.04
C ASP A 243 13.05 14.62 -10.13
N MET A 244 12.74 15.92 -10.00
CA MET A 244 12.01 16.70 -11.01
C MET A 244 12.80 16.78 -12.32
N LEU A 245 14.08 17.14 -12.29
CA LEU A 245 14.94 17.21 -13.48
C LEU A 245 14.99 15.89 -14.25
N LEU A 246 15.10 14.77 -13.53
CA LEU A 246 15.19 13.43 -14.12
C LEU A 246 13.87 13.00 -14.78
N ALA A 247 12.73 13.48 -14.26
CA ALA A 247 11.41 13.20 -14.82
C ALA A 247 11.02 14.16 -15.97
N GLU A 248 11.57 15.37 -15.99
CA GLU A 248 11.13 16.51 -16.81
C GLU A 248 11.18 16.24 -18.34
N PRO A 249 10.02 16.18 -19.03
CA PRO A 249 9.97 15.95 -20.46
C PRO A 249 10.41 17.13 -21.33
N GLU A 250 10.16 18.37 -20.92
CA GLU A 250 10.40 19.57 -21.72
C GLU A 250 11.77 20.17 -21.43
N ASP A 251 12.55 20.44 -22.47
CA ASP A 251 13.93 20.89 -22.31
C ASP A 251 14.01 22.31 -21.72
N ASP A 252 13.05 23.19 -22.04
CA ASP A 252 12.98 24.55 -21.46
C ASP A 252 12.80 24.52 -19.94
N VAL A 253 11.87 23.70 -19.44
CA VAL A 253 11.65 23.52 -18.00
C VAL A 253 12.87 22.85 -17.36
N ARG A 254 13.50 21.89 -18.07
CA ARG A 254 14.71 21.22 -17.58
C ARG A 254 15.88 22.18 -17.40
N ASN A 255 16.05 23.13 -18.32
CA ASN A 255 17.05 24.21 -18.20
C ASN A 255 16.80 25.08 -16.96
N VAL A 256 15.53 25.46 -16.72
CA VAL A 256 15.18 26.22 -15.51
C VAL A 256 15.56 25.47 -14.24
N ILE A 257 15.27 24.17 -14.15
CA ILE A 257 15.60 23.35 -12.97
C ILE A 257 17.13 23.24 -12.81
N LEU A 258 17.85 23.04 -13.91
CA LEU A 258 19.32 22.97 -13.89
C LEU A 258 19.94 24.28 -13.39
N ASP A 259 19.43 25.44 -13.82
CA ASP A 259 19.91 26.73 -13.36
C ASP A 259 19.70 26.90 -11.85
N ARG A 260 18.57 26.43 -11.30
CA ARG A 260 18.36 26.39 -9.84
C ARG A 260 19.42 25.52 -9.14
N LEU A 261 19.72 24.35 -9.70
CA LEU A 261 20.76 23.46 -9.16
C LEU A 261 22.18 24.06 -9.23
N LYS A 262 22.43 25.03 -10.13
CA LYS A 262 23.74 25.73 -10.22
C LYS A 262 23.87 26.87 -9.22
N GLU A 263 22.80 27.64 -9.00
CA GLU A 263 22.79 28.77 -8.04
C GLU A 263 23.11 28.33 -6.62
N HIS A 264 22.74 27.09 -6.32
CA HIS A 264 22.88 26.47 -5.03
C HIS A 264 23.79 25.25 -5.21
N ASP A 265 25.10 25.42 -4.97
CA ASP A 265 26.09 24.32 -4.87
C ASP A 265 25.79 23.44 -3.64
N GLN A 266 24.59 22.84 -3.63
CA GLN A 266 24.04 22.13 -2.50
C GLN A 266 24.70 20.76 -2.47
N PRO A 267 25.41 20.42 -1.37
CA PRO A 267 26.09 19.15 -1.26
C PRO A 267 25.07 18.02 -1.33
N GLY A 268 25.05 17.29 -2.46
CA GLY A 268 24.17 16.13 -2.65
C GLY A 268 23.61 15.92 -4.06
N SER A 269 23.60 16.95 -4.93
CA SER A 269 23.02 16.83 -6.28
C SER A 269 23.83 15.89 -7.17
N ILE A 270 25.16 16.05 -7.20
CA ILE A 270 26.07 15.21 -7.99
C ILE A 270 25.96 13.73 -7.59
N PRO A 271 26.05 13.32 -6.31
CA PRO A 271 25.85 11.92 -5.92
C PRO A 271 24.51 11.31 -6.38
N GLN A 272 23.42 12.08 -6.33
CA GLN A 272 22.11 11.61 -6.77
C GLN A 272 22.05 11.43 -8.29
N LEU A 273 22.60 12.37 -9.06
CA LEU A 273 22.71 12.26 -10.52
C LEU A 273 23.61 11.10 -10.94
N VAL A 274 24.74 10.88 -10.24
CA VAL A 274 25.61 9.72 -10.47
C VAL A 274 24.86 8.40 -10.20
N LYS A 275 24.02 8.36 -9.16
CA LYS A 275 23.17 7.19 -8.90
C LYS A 275 22.17 6.97 -10.05
N ALA A 276 21.61 8.04 -10.62
CA ALA A 276 20.65 7.98 -11.71
C ALA A 276 21.24 7.44 -13.03
N LEU A 277 22.56 7.52 -13.24
CA LEU A 277 23.24 6.88 -14.38
C LEU A 277 23.12 5.35 -14.39
N ARG A 278 22.77 4.73 -13.26
CA ARG A 278 22.53 3.28 -13.13
C ARG A 278 21.07 2.88 -13.33
N SER A 279 20.23 3.81 -13.77
CA SER A 279 18.81 3.56 -14.06
C SER A 279 18.64 2.64 -15.27
N GLU A 280 17.64 1.76 -15.22
CA GLU A 280 17.21 0.95 -16.38
C GLU A 280 16.57 1.82 -17.47
N ASN A 281 16.03 2.98 -17.09
CA ASN A 281 15.44 3.92 -18.04
C ASN A 281 16.51 4.78 -18.72
N VAL A 282 16.74 4.53 -20.00
CA VAL A 282 17.67 5.26 -20.88
C VAL A 282 17.45 6.78 -20.86
N LYS A 283 16.20 7.25 -20.77
CA LYS A 283 15.91 8.70 -20.72
C LYS A 283 16.46 9.32 -19.44
N VAL A 284 16.34 8.61 -18.31
CA VAL A 284 16.86 9.06 -17.00
C VAL A 284 18.38 9.11 -17.04
N VAL A 285 19.03 8.10 -17.62
CA VAL A 285 20.50 8.08 -17.81
C VAL A 285 20.97 9.28 -18.62
N ASN A 286 20.35 9.54 -19.77
CA ASN A 286 20.72 10.67 -20.62
C ASN A 286 20.48 12.02 -19.94
N ARG A 287 19.36 12.21 -19.23
CA ARG A 287 19.09 13.43 -18.45
C ARG A 287 20.08 13.64 -17.32
N ALA A 288 20.44 12.57 -16.61
CA ALA A 288 21.44 12.62 -15.54
C ALA A 288 22.81 13.02 -16.09
N ALA A 289 23.22 12.44 -17.22
CA ALA A 289 24.48 12.76 -17.89
C ALA A 289 24.53 14.20 -18.39
N TRP A 290 23.45 14.64 -19.05
CA TRP A 290 23.28 16.02 -19.48
C TRP A 290 23.42 17.00 -18.30
N ALA A 291 22.80 16.71 -17.15
CA ALA A 291 22.91 17.54 -15.97
C ALA A 291 24.35 17.55 -15.41
N LEU A 292 24.99 16.38 -15.27
CA LEU A 292 26.37 16.25 -14.77
C LEU A 292 27.38 17.03 -15.64
N GLY A 293 27.22 16.98 -16.96
CA GLY A 293 28.06 17.74 -17.90
C GLY A 293 27.86 19.25 -17.77
N ASN A 294 26.63 19.71 -17.46
CA ASN A 294 26.33 21.13 -17.28
C ASN A 294 26.61 21.67 -15.87
N LEU A 295 26.72 20.79 -14.88
CA LEU A 295 27.18 21.10 -13.52
C LEU A 295 28.71 21.00 -13.39
N GLU A 296 29.43 20.74 -14.49
CA GLU A 296 30.90 20.63 -14.51
C GLU A 296 31.42 19.58 -13.51
N ALA A 297 30.66 18.50 -13.31
CA ALA A 297 30.97 17.47 -12.34
C ALA A 297 32.08 16.54 -12.84
N VAL A 298 33.32 17.03 -12.93
CA VAL A 298 34.49 16.29 -13.47
C VAL A 298 34.68 14.95 -12.76
N GLY A 299 34.50 14.88 -11.44
CA GLY A 299 34.60 13.64 -10.67
C GLY A 299 33.59 12.54 -11.07
N SER A 300 32.56 12.86 -11.86
CA SER A 300 31.57 11.89 -12.36
C SER A 300 32.02 11.13 -13.62
N VAL A 301 33.13 11.53 -14.25
CA VAL A 301 33.65 10.91 -15.49
C VAL A 301 33.72 9.38 -15.43
N PRO A 302 34.27 8.73 -14.38
CA PRO A 302 34.28 7.26 -14.31
C PRO A 302 32.87 6.64 -14.34
N SER A 303 31.89 7.31 -13.73
CA SER A 303 30.50 6.84 -13.72
C SER A 303 29.81 7.06 -15.06
N LEU A 304 30.13 8.16 -15.76
CA LEU A 304 29.66 8.42 -17.13
C LEU A 304 30.21 7.37 -18.11
N VAL A 305 31.50 7.03 -18.02
CA VAL A 305 32.10 5.97 -18.85
C VAL A 305 31.38 4.63 -18.66
N ALA A 306 31.00 4.29 -17.43
CA ALA A 306 30.24 3.07 -17.16
C ALA A 306 28.82 3.07 -17.75
N ALA A 307 28.23 4.26 -17.96
CA ALA A 307 26.89 4.43 -18.51
C ALA A 307 26.89 4.74 -20.03
N LEU A 308 28.04 4.73 -20.70
CA LEU A 308 28.18 5.10 -22.11
C LEU A 308 27.35 4.21 -23.05
N VAL A 309 27.29 2.91 -22.73
CA VAL A 309 26.47 1.92 -23.43
C VAL A 309 25.67 1.16 -22.37
N THR A 310 24.34 1.20 -22.47
CA THR A 310 23.43 0.50 -21.56
C THR A 310 22.66 -0.58 -22.30
N THR A 311 22.31 -1.66 -21.59
CA THR A 311 21.53 -2.77 -22.15
C THR A 311 20.20 -2.89 -21.41
N GLU A 312 19.08 -2.91 -22.14
CA GLU A 312 17.75 -3.16 -21.60
C GLU A 312 17.29 -4.54 -22.06
N GLU A 313 16.89 -5.40 -21.12
CA GLU A 313 16.24 -6.67 -21.43
C GLU A 313 14.72 -6.48 -21.38
N ARG A 314 14.06 -6.61 -22.53
CA ARG A 314 12.60 -6.50 -22.61
C ARG A 314 12.00 -7.84 -23.01
N MET A 315 10.95 -8.24 -22.30
CA MET A 315 10.13 -9.36 -22.74
C MET A 315 9.34 -8.93 -23.98
N VAL A 316 9.72 -9.48 -25.13
CA VAL A 316 9.06 -9.25 -26.41
C VAL A 316 8.37 -10.54 -26.82
N ILE A 317 7.09 -10.41 -27.14
CA ILE A 317 6.33 -11.50 -27.74
C ILE A 317 6.67 -11.49 -29.23
N ILE A 318 7.49 -12.46 -29.66
CA ILE A 318 7.80 -12.63 -31.07
C ILE A 318 6.71 -13.55 -31.66
N PRO A 319 6.06 -13.18 -32.78
CA PRO A 319 5.17 -14.10 -33.48
C PRO A 319 5.91 -15.40 -33.73
N ALA A 320 5.29 -16.54 -33.42
CA ALA A 320 5.86 -17.82 -33.81
C ALA A 320 5.97 -17.84 -35.32
N ASP A 321 7.19 -18.04 -35.80
CA ASP A 321 7.63 -18.22 -37.18
C ASP A 321 6.75 -17.48 -38.20
N ALA A 322 7.23 -16.33 -38.69
CA ALA A 322 6.63 -15.59 -39.82
C ALA A 322 6.48 -16.43 -41.12
N GLU A 323 6.89 -17.70 -41.10
CA GLU A 323 6.72 -18.69 -42.15
C GLU A 323 5.44 -19.53 -42.00
N ALA A 324 4.69 -19.41 -40.90
CA ALA A 324 3.41 -20.10 -40.73
C ALA A 324 2.30 -19.40 -41.54
N GLN A 325 2.35 -19.57 -42.87
CA GLN A 325 1.25 -19.24 -43.76
C GLN A 325 0.04 -20.11 -43.40
N GLY A 326 -0.93 -19.54 -42.67
CA GLY A 326 -2.18 -20.20 -42.38
C GLY A 326 -3.06 -20.29 -43.62
N THR A 327 -3.67 -21.46 -43.86
CA THR A 327 -4.71 -21.63 -44.89
C THR A 327 -6.02 -20.99 -44.42
N ASN A 328 -6.51 -20.00 -45.17
CA ASN A 328 -7.84 -19.44 -44.92
C ASN A 328 -8.94 -20.50 -45.17
N PRO A 329 -10.15 -20.34 -44.58
CA PRO A 329 -11.34 -21.18 -44.82
C PRO A 329 -11.91 -21.14 -46.26
N GLY A 330 -11.08 -20.84 -47.26
CA GLY A 330 -11.38 -20.82 -48.68
C GLY A 330 -10.18 -21.22 -49.55
N GLY A 331 -9.16 -21.88 -48.98
CA GLY A 331 -8.04 -22.47 -49.74
C GLY A 331 -6.93 -21.52 -50.16
N ASN A 332 -7.00 -20.23 -49.82
CA ASN A 332 -5.96 -19.26 -50.21
C ASN A 332 -4.88 -19.09 -49.12
N VAL A 333 -3.62 -19.10 -49.54
CA VAL A 333 -2.43 -18.99 -48.68
C VAL A 333 -2.01 -17.51 -48.59
N GLY A 334 -2.02 -16.93 -47.40
CA GLY A 334 -1.72 -15.51 -47.16
C GLY A 334 -1.66 -15.15 -45.67
N PRO A 335 -1.45 -13.87 -45.29
CA PRO A 335 -1.41 -13.42 -43.89
C PRO A 335 -2.82 -13.42 -43.28
N GLY A 336 -3.39 -14.61 -43.14
CA GLY A 336 -4.69 -14.88 -42.54
C GLY A 336 -4.58 -15.31 -41.08
N PRO A 337 -5.72 -15.55 -40.43
CA PRO A 337 -5.78 -16.04 -39.06
C PRO A 337 -5.03 -17.37 -38.89
N VAL A 338 -4.19 -17.49 -37.86
CA VAL A 338 -3.42 -18.72 -37.61
C VAL A 338 -4.29 -19.72 -36.86
N LEU A 339 -4.43 -20.94 -37.37
CA LEU A 339 -5.16 -22.01 -36.67
C LEU A 339 -4.40 -22.42 -35.40
N MET A 340 -5.02 -22.23 -34.25
CA MET A 340 -4.45 -22.55 -32.93
C MET A 340 -4.81 -23.97 -32.47
N GLY A 341 -5.97 -24.48 -32.91
CA GLY A 341 -6.43 -25.81 -32.55
C GLY A 341 -7.78 -26.15 -33.18
N MET A 342 -8.09 -27.43 -33.22
CA MET A 342 -9.36 -27.94 -33.75
C MET A 342 -9.90 -29.07 -32.88
N ASN A 343 -11.22 -29.20 -32.83
CA ASN A 343 -11.89 -30.40 -32.35
C ASN A 343 -12.87 -30.90 -33.44
N ARG A 344 -13.63 -31.96 -33.17
CA ARG A 344 -14.54 -32.58 -34.15
C ARG A 344 -15.61 -31.65 -34.74
N SER A 345 -15.87 -30.49 -34.14
CA SER A 345 -16.95 -29.59 -34.54
C SER A 345 -16.52 -28.11 -34.63
N THR A 346 -15.27 -27.76 -34.37
CA THR A 346 -14.85 -26.36 -34.21
C THR A 346 -13.37 -26.15 -34.51
N LEU A 347 -13.06 -25.07 -35.22
CA LEU A 347 -11.72 -24.58 -35.53
C LEU A 347 -11.48 -23.27 -34.75
N ALA A 348 -10.38 -23.17 -34.02
CA ALA A 348 -9.99 -21.96 -33.28
C ALA A 348 -8.85 -21.24 -33.99
N TYR A 349 -9.04 -19.96 -34.29
CA TYR A 349 -8.11 -19.11 -35.01
C TYR A 349 -7.63 -17.93 -34.16
N LEU A 350 -6.37 -17.53 -34.34
CA LEU A 350 -5.78 -16.32 -33.77
C LEU A 350 -5.84 -15.20 -34.81
N THR A 351 -6.30 -14.01 -34.43
CA THR A 351 -6.30 -12.83 -35.32
C THR A 351 -4.86 -12.35 -35.55
N PRO A 352 -4.63 -11.58 -36.63
CA PRO A 352 -3.40 -10.80 -36.77
C PRO A 352 -3.15 -9.91 -35.53
N PRO A 353 -1.88 -9.59 -35.21
CA PRO A 353 -1.53 -8.78 -34.05
C PRO A 353 -2.04 -7.35 -34.19
N ALA A 354 -2.63 -6.83 -33.11
CA ALA A 354 -2.79 -5.39 -32.91
C ALA A 354 -1.55 -4.86 -32.18
N MET A 355 -0.84 -3.90 -32.80
CA MET A 355 0.37 -3.29 -32.23
C MET A 355 0.10 -1.90 -31.66
N ALA A 356 0.49 -1.68 -30.41
CA ALA A 356 0.64 -0.38 -29.78
C ALA A 356 2.09 -0.24 -29.25
N PRO A 357 2.58 0.99 -28.96
CA PRO A 357 3.90 1.16 -28.38
C PRO A 357 4.07 0.34 -27.09
N GLY A 358 4.90 -0.71 -27.15
CA GLY A 358 5.19 -1.60 -26.01
C GLY A 358 4.14 -2.69 -25.74
N VAL A 359 3.08 -2.82 -26.54
CA VAL A 359 2.04 -3.85 -26.37
C VAL A 359 1.70 -4.48 -27.71
N VAL A 360 1.80 -5.80 -27.79
CA VAL A 360 1.27 -6.60 -28.90
C VAL A 360 0.15 -7.48 -28.37
N ALA A 361 -1.05 -7.35 -28.94
CA ALA A 361 -2.22 -8.11 -28.54
C ALA A 361 -2.74 -8.96 -29.70
N TYR A 362 -3.21 -10.17 -29.40
CA TYR A 362 -3.85 -11.07 -30.36
C TYR A 362 -5.26 -11.37 -29.88
N GLY A 363 -6.25 -11.29 -30.78
CA GLY A 363 -7.59 -11.81 -30.54
C GLY A 363 -7.66 -13.30 -30.91
N ALA A 364 -8.64 -14.02 -30.38
CA ALA A 364 -8.94 -15.39 -30.77
C ALA A 364 -10.42 -15.52 -31.08
N PHE A 365 -10.77 -16.25 -32.14
CA PHE A 365 -12.15 -16.56 -32.50
C PHE A 365 -12.28 -17.99 -32.99
N SER A 366 -13.44 -18.59 -32.79
CA SER A 366 -13.71 -19.97 -33.20
C SER A 366 -14.83 -20.03 -34.24
N VAL A 367 -14.63 -20.83 -35.29
CA VAL A 367 -15.63 -21.07 -36.32
C VAL A 367 -16.12 -22.53 -36.21
N PRO A 368 -17.44 -22.78 -36.15
CA PRO A 368 -17.96 -24.14 -36.23
C PRO A 368 -17.58 -24.78 -37.56
N TYR A 369 -17.14 -26.03 -37.53
CA TYR A 369 -16.85 -26.80 -38.74
C TYR A 369 -17.62 -28.11 -38.70
N ILE A 370 -18.43 -28.36 -39.72
CA ILE A 370 -19.18 -29.59 -39.90
C ILE A 370 -18.51 -30.30 -41.07
N SER A 371 -17.91 -31.48 -40.84
CA SER A 371 -17.47 -32.31 -41.96
C SER A 371 -18.72 -32.79 -42.69
N GLN A 372 -19.07 -32.11 -43.78
CA GLN A 372 -20.09 -32.61 -44.69
C GLN A 372 -19.51 -33.87 -45.35
N ASP A 373 -20.28 -34.95 -45.27
CA ASP A 373 -19.92 -36.35 -45.56
C ASP A 373 -19.62 -36.63 -47.06
N GLN A 374 -18.95 -35.71 -47.75
CA GLN A 374 -18.57 -35.81 -49.16
C GLN A 374 -17.18 -35.23 -49.43
N LEU A 375 -16.13 -35.99 -49.12
CA LEU A 375 -14.89 -35.95 -49.90
C LEU A 375 -14.38 -37.38 -50.09
N THR A 376 -14.34 -37.78 -51.36
CA THR A 376 -13.81 -39.04 -51.90
C THR A 376 -12.36 -39.29 -51.48
N ASP A 377 -12.01 -40.58 -51.35
CA ASP A 377 -10.64 -41.08 -51.18
C ASP A 377 -9.63 -40.34 -52.06
N GLY A 378 -8.86 -39.46 -51.43
CA GLY A 378 -7.91 -38.59 -52.11
C GLY A 378 -7.14 -37.75 -51.11
N VAL A 379 -6.17 -38.39 -50.44
CA VAL A 379 -5.03 -37.80 -49.71
C VAL A 379 -5.31 -36.41 -49.12
N LEU A 380 -5.91 -36.37 -47.94
CA LEU A 380 -5.71 -35.24 -47.03
C LEU A 380 -4.23 -35.25 -46.64
N GLY A 381 -3.43 -34.50 -47.39
CA GLY A 381 -2.03 -34.22 -47.05
C GLY A 381 -1.97 -33.78 -45.60
N ALA A 382 -1.01 -34.35 -44.86
CA ALA A 382 -0.79 -34.08 -43.44
C ALA A 382 -0.96 -32.57 -43.15
N LEU A 383 -2.00 -32.24 -42.37
CA LEU A 383 -2.21 -30.88 -41.89
C LEU A 383 -0.94 -30.43 -41.15
N PRO A 384 -0.42 -29.22 -41.41
CA PRO A 384 0.79 -28.75 -40.75
C PRO A 384 0.58 -28.76 -39.23
N PRO A 385 1.62 -29.09 -38.44
CA PRO A 385 1.51 -29.11 -36.99
C PRO A 385 1.01 -27.75 -36.49
N ALA A 386 0.09 -27.76 -35.52
CA ALA A 386 -0.40 -26.54 -34.89
C ALA A 386 0.80 -25.69 -34.46
N GLY A 387 0.98 -24.55 -35.13
CA GLY A 387 2.05 -23.61 -34.81
C GLY A 387 1.94 -23.23 -33.35
N ARG A 388 3.02 -23.38 -32.58
CA ARG A 388 3.05 -22.90 -31.19
C ARG A 388 2.65 -21.43 -31.23
N GLY A 389 1.70 -21.02 -30.40
CA GLY A 389 1.31 -19.62 -30.30
C GLY A 389 2.51 -18.72 -29.96
N PRO A 390 2.37 -17.40 -30.09
CA PRO A 390 3.46 -16.45 -29.84
C PRO A 390 4.11 -16.69 -28.47
N VAL A 391 5.44 -16.85 -28.45
CA VAL A 391 6.20 -17.23 -27.24
C VAL A 391 6.89 -15.98 -26.69
N PRO A 392 6.78 -15.68 -25.38
CA PRO A 392 7.55 -14.60 -24.78
C PRO A 392 9.04 -14.93 -24.84
N ARG A 393 9.85 -14.03 -25.41
CA ARG A 393 11.31 -14.11 -25.40
C ARG A 393 11.89 -12.84 -24.79
N ILE A 394 13.01 -12.97 -24.10
CA ILE A 394 13.78 -11.82 -23.64
C ILE A 394 14.62 -11.32 -24.81
N ALA A 395 14.41 -10.08 -25.23
CA ALA A 395 15.21 -9.41 -26.24
C ALA A 395 16.08 -8.35 -25.55
N THR A 396 17.40 -8.43 -25.79
CA THR A 396 18.37 -7.47 -25.26
C THR A 396 18.55 -6.33 -26.28
N TYR A 397 18.22 -5.11 -25.87
CA TYR A 397 18.44 -3.89 -26.66
C TYR A 397 19.67 -3.17 -26.12
N THR A 398 20.61 -2.85 -27.00
CA THR A 398 21.80 -2.06 -26.64
C THR A 398 21.58 -0.61 -27.05
N TYR A 399 21.77 0.31 -26.11
CA TYR A 399 21.58 1.74 -26.29
C TYR A 399 22.91 2.47 -26.15
N GLN A 400 23.23 3.30 -27.14
CA GLN A 400 24.33 4.25 -27.11
C GLN A 400 23.81 5.58 -26.56
N ASN A 401 24.28 5.98 -25.38
CA ASN A 401 23.77 7.15 -24.68
C ASN A 401 24.45 8.42 -25.18
N VAL A 402 23.76 9.17 -26.05
CA VAL A 402 24.30 10.38 -26.70
C VAL A 402 24.67 11.45 -25.68
N GLU A 403 23.83 11.69 -24.68
CA GLU A 403 24.11 12.71 -23.65
C GLU A 403 25.29 12.31 -22.75
N VAL A 404 25.52 11.01 -22.58
CA VAL A 404 26.68 10.51 -21.83
C VAL A 404 27.97 10.80 -22.59
N LEU A 405 28.00 10.54 -23.90
CA LEU A 405 29.15 10.89 -24.73
C LEU A 405 29.39 12.40 -24.76
N SER A 406 28.33 13.19 -24.96
CA SER A 406 28.40 14.66 -24.94
C SER A 406 28.95 15.19 -23.62
N ALA A 407 28.50 14.64 -22.49
CA ALA A 407 29.00 15.02 -21.17
C ALA A 407 30.48 14.64 -20.98
N LEU A 408 30.90 13.46 -21.44
CA LEU A 408 32.30 13.03 -21.38
C LEU A 408 33.21 13.96 -22.19
N ILE A 409 32.84 14.28 -23.44
CA ILE A 409 33.58 15.20 -24.29
C ILE A 409 33.65 16.57 -23.63
N LYS A 410 32.53 17.08 -23.12
CA LYS A 410 32.47 18.39 -22.45
C LYS A 410 33.38 18.47 -21.22
N LEU A 411 33.40 17.43 -20.38
CA LEU A 411 34.16 17.42 -19.12
C LEU A 411 35.66 17.14 -19.32
N THR A 412 36.04 16.42 -20.38
CA THR A 412 37.42 15.92 -20.57
C THR A 412 38.15 16.50 -21.78
N SER A 413 37.40 17.10 -22.72
CA SER A 413 37.90 17.49 -24.05
C SER A 413 38.53 16.33 -24.84
N GLN A 414 38.22 15.08 -24.49
CA GLN A 414 38.61 13.87 -25.22
C GLN A 414 37.42 13.27 -25.94
N ASP A 415 37.65 12.60 -27.06
CA ASP A 415 36.62 11.86 -27.78
C ASP A 415 37.16 10.49 -28.21
N PHE A 416 36.60 9.44 -27.60
CA PHE A 416 36.85 8.04 -27.96
C PHE A 416 35.57 7.38 -28.51
N GLY A 417 34.55 8.16 -28.87
CA GLY A 417 33.22 7.68 -29.24
C GLY A 417 32.61 6.79 -28.17
N TYR A 418 31.92 5.73 -28.59
CA TYR A 418 31.27 4.75 -27.72
C TYR A 418 32.20 3.60 -27.27
N ASP A 419 33.52 3.72 -27.46
CA ASP A 419 34.48 2.70 -26.99
C ASP A 419 34.73 2.85 -25.48
N GLY A 420 33.90 2.18 -24.68
CA GLY A 420 34.04 2.16 -23.23
C GLY A 420 35.37 1.57 -22.73
N SER A 421 36.13 0.82 -23.55
CA SER A 421 37.44 0.28 -23.18
C SER A 421 38.56 1.30 -23.36
N ALA A 422 38.50 2.10 -24.42
CA ALA A 422 39.41 3.23 -24.63
C ALA A 422 39.23 4.29 -23.54
N TRP A 423 37.98 4.64 -23.24
CA TRP A 423 37.65 5.53 -22.12
C TRP A 423 38.23 5.05 -20.80
N ARG A 424 38.01 3.79 -20.40
CA ARG A 424 38.54 3.23 -19.14
C ARG A 424 40.07 3.27 -19.07
N ARG A 425 40.77 2.87 -20.14
CA ARG A 425 42.24 2.93 -20.20
C ARG A 425 42.76 4.35 -20.03
N TRP A 426 42.09 5.33 -20.63
CA TRP A 426 42.45 6.74 -20.46
C TRP A 426 42.16 7.23 -19.03
N VAL A 427 41.02 6.86 -18.45
CA VAL A 427 40.69 7.19 -17.04
C VAL A 427 41.75 6.65 -16.09
N ASP A 428 42.18 5.41 -16.25
CA ASP A 428 43.16 4.76 -15.35
C ASP A 428 44.57 5.34 -15.48
N SER A 429 44.93 5.88 -16.66
CA SER A 429 46.30 6.34 -16.95
C SER A 429 46.50 7.85 -16.86
N SER A 430 45.49 8.65 -17.18
CA SER A 430 45.67 10.07 -17.51
C SER A 430 44.63 11.00 -16.87
N PHE A 431 43.50 10.50 -16.38
CA PHE A 431 42.44 11.33 -15.84
C PHE A 431 42.78 11.86 -14.44
N ASN A 432 42.61 13.17 -14.24
CA ASN A 432 42.72 13.82 -12.94
C ASN A 432 41.38 14.47 -12.56
N PRO A 433 40.70 14.00 -11.50
CA PRO A 433 39.41 14.55 -11.08
C PRO A 433 39.49 15.97 -10.51
N ASN A 434 40.69 16.42 -10.11
CA ASN A 434 40.95 17.76 -9.59
C ASN A 434 42.03 18.45 -10.45
N PRO A 435 41.70 18.94 -11.66
CA PRO A 435 42.65 19.68 -12.47
C PRO A 435 43.13 20.91 -11.70
N LYS A 436 44.45 21.06 -11.50
CA LYS A 436 45.00 22.28 -10.90
C LYS A 436 44.61 23.46 -11.80
N PRO A 437 44.12 24.59 -11.25
CA PRO A 437 43.81 25.75 -12.07
C PRO A 437 45.07 26.16 -12.85
N VAL A 438 44.93 26.29 -14.16
CA VAL A 438 46.00 26.78 -15.04
C VAL A 438 46.41 28.15 -14.50
N ARG A 439 47.70 28.31 -14.16
CA ARG A 439 48.29 29.58 -13.73
C ARG A 439 47.95 30.62 -14.81
N GLN A 440 47.01 31.52 -14.54
CA GLN A 440 46.76 32.66 -15.41
C GLN A 440 48.03 33.52 -15.38
N ILE A 441 48.67 33.67 -16.52
CA ILE A 441 49.84 34.54 -16.71
C ILE A 441 49.40 35.97 -16.31
N PRO A 442 50.16 36.72 -15.50
CA PRO A 442 49.83 38.10 -15.20
C PRO A 442 49.78 38.89 -16.51
N GLN A 443 48.64 39.54 -16.79
CA GLN A 443 48.53 40.47 -17.92
C GLN A 443 49.51 41.63 -17.71
N PRO A 444 50.15 42.12 -18.80
CA PRO A 444 51.22 43.11 -18.75
C PRO A 444 50.80 44.48 -18.20
#